data_AF-A0A6G9I212-F1
#
_entry.id   AF-A0A6G9I212-F1
#
_cell.length_a   1.000
_cell.length_b   1.000
_cell.length_c   1.000
_cell.angle_alpha   90.00
_cell.angle_beta   90.00
_cell.angle_gamma   90.00
#
_symmetry.space_group_name_H-M   'P 1'
#
loop_
_entity.id
_entity.type
_entity.pdbx_description
1 polymer ?
#
loop_
_entity_poly.entity_id
_entity_poly.type
_entity_poly.pdbx_seq_one_letter_code
_entity_poly.pdbx_strand_id
1 'polypeptide(L)' 'MMSIAQVRSAGSAGNYYTDKDNYYVLGSMERWAGRGLNSWGCRAASIRMFLPVFWRGSCRTERI' A
#
# COMPACT_ATOMS: atom_id res chain seq x y z
N MET A 1 -20.42 -5.77 1.48
CA MET A 1 -19.88 -6.92 0.72
C MET A 1 -18.36 -6.81 0.69
N MET A 2 -17.61 -7.91 0.77
CA MET A 2 -16.14 -7.91 0.77
C MET A 2 -15.63 -8.65 -0.48
N SER A 3 -14.66 -8.08 -1.19
CA SER A 3 -14.01 -8.67 -2.37
C SER A 3 -12.51 -8.87 -2.13
N ILE A 4 -11.94 -9.93 -2.72
CA ILE A 4 -10.52 -10.27 -2.61
C ILE A 4 -9.94 -10.33 -4.03
N ALA A 5 -8.86 -9.60 -4.26
CA ALA A 5 -8.17 -9.55 -5.56
C ALA A 5 -6.65 -9.51 -5.37
N GLN A 6 -5.90 -10.12 -6.29
CA GLN A 6 -4.44 -10.11 -6.28
C GLN A 6 -3.90 -8.80 -6.86
N VAL A 7 -2.93 -8.19 -6.17
CA VAL A 7 -2.23 -6.99 -6.66
C VAL A 7 -1.23 -7.39 -7.75
N ARG A 8 -1.33 -6.78 -8.93
CA ARG A 8 -0.60 -7.20 -10.13
C ARG A 8 0.86 -6.74 -10.18
N SER A 9 1.14 -5.51 -9.73
CA SER A 9 2.50 -4.92 -9.77
C SER A 9 2.61 -3.77 -8.77
N ALA A 10 3.76 -3.67 -8.10
CA ALA A 10 4.03 -2.64 -7.11
C ALA A 10 3.96 -1.21 -7.67
N GLY A 11 4.54 -0.98 -8.85
CA GLY A 11 4.58 0.35 -9.46
C GLY A 11 3.20 0.83 -9.92
N SER A 12 2.46 -0.05 -10.59
CA SER A 12 1.10 0.25 -11.05
C SER A 12 0.12 0.41 -9.88
N ALA A 13 0.23 -0.43 -8.85
CA ALA A 13 -0.64 -0.36 -7.68
C ALA A 13 -0.39 0.89 -6.84
N GLY A 14 0.88 1.28 -6.64
CA GLY A 14 1.22 2.52 -5.95
C GLY A 14 0.58 3.74 -6.60
N ASN A 15 0.62 3.84 -7.93
CA ASN A 15 -0.06 4.91 -8.66
C ASN A 15 -1.58 4.78 -8.58
N TYR A 16 -2.13 3.59 -8.82
CA TYR A 16 -3.57 3.37 -8.84
C TYR A 16 -4.24 3.71 -7.51
N TYR A 17 -3.75 3.18 -6.38
CA TYR A 17 -4.38 3.43 -5.07
C TYR A 17 -4.18 4.86 -4.56
N THR A 18 -3.26 5.62 -5.15
CA THR A 18 -2.99 7.02 -4.79
C THR A 18 -3.41 8.00 -5.89
N ASP A 19 -4.15 7.56 -6.89
CA ASP A 19 -4.63 8.45 -7.94
C ASP A 19 -5.76 9.35 -7.42
N LYS A 20 -5.63 10.67 -7.63
CA LYS A 20 -6.61 11.66 -7.19
C LYS A 20 -8.00 11.40 -7.76
N ASP A 21 -8.05 10.82 -8.96
CA ASP A 21 -9.31 10.51 -9.62
C ASP A 21 -10.14 9.48 -8.83
N ASN A 22 -9.49 8.59 -8.06
CA ASN A 22 -10.16 7.58 -7.25
C ASN A 22 -10.79 8.13 -5.96
N TYR A 23 -10.43 9.33 -5.54
CA TYR A 23 -10.92 9.94 -4.30
C TYR A 23 -11.23 11.43 -4.46
N TYR A 24 -11.49 11.89 -5.68
CA TYR A 24 -11.79 13.29 -5.98
C TYR A 24 -12.92 13.86 -5.10
N VAL A 25 -13.99 13.07 -4.91
CA VAL A 25 -15.14 13.46 -4.08
C VAL A 25 -14.85 13.34 -2.58
N LEU A 26 -13.94 12.45 -2.19
CA LEU A 26 -13.63 12.14 -0.78
C LEU A 26 -12.52 13.03 -0.21
N GLY A 27 -11.69 13.64 -1.07
CA GLY A 27 -10.63 14.59 -0.71
C GLY A 27 -9.36 13.98 -0.11
N SER A 28 -9.45 12.91 0.68
CA SER A 28 -8.31 12.22 1.30
C SER A 28 -8.64 10.75 1.60
N MET A 29 -7.63 9.87 1.67
CA MET A 29 -7.86 8.42 1.67
C MET A 29 -6.87 7.58 2.50
N GLU A 30 -5.58 7.88 2.52
CA GLU A 30 -4.59 6.91 3.04
C GLU A 30 -4.47 6.89 4.56
N ARG A 31 -4.63 5.69 5.17
CA ARG A 31 -4.22 5.41 6.54
C ARG A 31 -3.66 4.00 6.66
N TRP A 32 -2.50 3.90 7.31
CA TRP A 32 -1.86 2.63 7.64
C TRP A 32 -2.67 1.83 8.68
N ALA A 33 -2.83 0.53 8.46
CA ALA A 33 -3.52 -0.39 9.35
C ALA A 33 -2.74 -1.70 9.51
N GLY A 34 -2.64 -2.21 10.74
CA GLY A 34 -1.97 -3.48 11.07
C GLY A 34 -0.85 -3.32 12.11
N ARG A 35 -0.70 -4.34 12.97
CA ARG A 35 0.30 -4.32 14.07
C ARG A 35 1.74 -4.32 13.55
N GLY A 36 1.98 -4.95 12.40
CA GLY A 36 3.30 -5.03 11.76
C GLY A 36 3.84 -3.70 11.23
N LEU A 37 3.05 -2.62 11.21
CA LEU A 37 3.51 -1.30 10.77
C LEU A 37 4.05 -0.42 11.91
N ASN A 38 3.68 -0.74 13.15
CA ASN A 38 4.10 0.02 14.34
C ASN A 38 5.60 -0.14 14.63
N SER A 39 6.17 -1.29 14.29
CA SER A 39 7.58 -1.62 14.47
C SER A 39 8.51 -0.97 13.44
N TRP A 40 7.97 -0.51 12.31
CA TRP A 40 8.77 -0.01 11.17
C TRP A 40 8.72 1.51 11.00
N GLY A 41 8.00 2.23 11.86
CA GLY A 41 7.92 3.69 11.79
C GLY A 41 7.24 4.24 10.53
N CYS A 42 6.57 3.40 9.72
CA CYS A 42 6.02 3.74 8.40
C CYS A 42 4.86 4.73 8.38
N ARG A 43 4.55 5.42 9.49
CA ARG A 43 3.29 6.15 9.67
C ARG A 43 3.06 7.31 8.70
N ALA A 44 4.13 7.82 8.05
CA ALA A 44 4.06 9.02 7.21
C ALA A 44 4.40 8.78 5.71
N ALA A 45 4.78 7.57 5.30
CA ALA A 45 5.09 7.29 3.90
C ALA A 45 3.82 6.91 3.13
N SER A 46 3.61 7.47 1.93
CA SER A 46 2.52 7.04 1.04
C SER A 46 2.80 5.64 0.48
N ILE A 47 1.74 4.86 0.22
CA ILE A 47 1.86 3.55 -0.42
C ILE A 47 2.57 3.65 -1.77
N ARG A 48 2.44 4.77 -2.49
CA ARG A 48 3.15 4.99 -3.76
C ARG A 48 4.68 4.94 -3.62
N MET A 49 5.23 5.44 -2.51
CA MET A 49 6.66 5.35 -2.22
C MET A 49 7.03 4.00 -1.61
N PHE A 50 6.16 3.43 -0.78
CA PHE A 50 6.47 2.23 -0.01
C PHE A 50 6.39 0.95 -0.83
N LEU A 51 5.34 0.77 -1.64
CA LEU A 51 5.08 -0.47 -2.37
C LEU A 51 6.23 -0.90 -3.29
N PRO A 52 6.85 0.00 -4.09
CA PRO A 52 7.98 -0.37 -4.93
C PRO A 52 9.25 -0.76 -4.15
N VAL A 53 9.46 -0.14 -2.98
CA VAL A 53 10.63 -0.40 -2.12
C VAL A 53 10.47 -1.72 -1.38
N PHE A 54 9.31 -1.94 -0.76
CA PHE A 54 9.00 -3.17 -0.05
C PHE A 54 8.90 -4.38 -0.97
N TRP A 55 8.41 -4.22 -2.21
CA TRP A 55 8.28 -5.31 -3.15
C TRP A 55 9.62 -5.67 -3.82
N ARG A 56 10.51 -4.70 -4.06
CA ARG A 56 11.86 -4.97 -4.60
C ARG A 56 12.82 -5.51 -3.57
N GLY A 57 12.71 -5.08 -2.32
CA GLY A 57 13.39 -5.74 -1.21
C GLY A 57 12.67 -7.05 -0.94
N SER A 58 13.22 -8.18 -1.37
CA SER A 58 12.79 -9.51 -0.93
C SER A 58 12.92 -9.65 0.59
N CYS A 59 12.04 -9.00 1.37
CA CYS A 59 11.72 -9.44 2.71
C CYS A 59 10.98 -10.75 2.50
N ARG A 60 11.69 -11.86 2.70
CA ARG A 60 11.15 -13.21 2.79
C ARG A 60 9.76 -13.14 3.39
N THR A 61 8.75 -13.36 2.56
CA THR A 61 7.50 -13.90 3.06
C THR A 61 7.86 -15.30 3.54
N GLU A 62 8.27 -15.42 4.80
CA GLU A 62 8.14 -16.70 5.47
C GLU A 62 6.67 -17.07 5.32
N ARG A 63 6.45 -18.17 4.60
CA ARG A 63 5.15 -18.77 4.38
C ARG A 63 4.35 -18.75 5.69
N ILE A 64 3.18 -18.14 5.64
CA ILE A 64 2.09 -18.50 6.54
C ILE A 64 1.59 -19.89 6.12
#